data_AF-A0A7S1B8E4-F1
#
_entry.id   AF-A0A7S1B8E4-F1
#
_cell.length_a   1.000
_cell.length_b   1.000
_cell.length_c   1.000
_cell.angle_alpha   90.00
_cell.angle_beta   90.00
_cell.angle_gamma   90.00
#
_symmetry.space_group_name_H-M   'P 1'
#
loop_
_entity.id
_entity.type
_entity.pdbx_description
1 polymer ?
#
loop_
_entity_poly.entity_id
_entity_poly.type
_entity_poly.pdbx_seq_one_letter_code
_entity_poly.pdbx_strand_id
1 'polypeptide(L)'
;IDATVNFTWGNGLAASAGADFVFAQWEGRLKSQYSDIFTFTLSSGDKARLWIDRNLVVDRWDNRHERGDMMSGTYELIKNEFHHIKVQYQHLEDDDHIKLFWSSSKIPKEIIPSSAFYFSEKLPSFPMNFTVYSSEPFAAQSQAYGMGLWRGISGQKHDFTIASRDIHGNQRDVLLWSDESGSASFGGDNGI
;
A
#
# COMPACT_ATOMS: atom_id res chain seq x y z
N ILE A 1 -4.57 2.06 9.70
CA ILE A 1 -3.96 3.30 9.17
C ILE A 1 -4.87 4.42 9.60
N ASP A 2 -4.35 5.39 10.34
CA ASP A 2 -5.12 6.53 10.81
C ASP A 2 -4.80 7.75 9.95
N ALA A 3 -5.84 8.49 9.53
CA ALA A 3 -5.67 9.62 8.63
C ALA A 3 -4.97 10.81 9.31
N THR A 4 -5.18 10.98 10.62
CA THR A 4 -4.58 12.04 11.43
C THR A 4 -4.32 11.51 12.85
N VAL A 5 -3.49 12.21 13.60
CA VAL A 5 -3.38 12.01 15.06
C VAL A 5 -4.25 13.07 15.72
N ASN A 6 -5.56 12.78 15.80
CA ASN A 6 -6.57 13.66 16.41
C ASN A 6 -7.68 12.82 17.03
N PHE A 7 -7.42 12.32 18.22
CA PHE A 7 -8.30 11.41 18.93
C PHE A 7 -8.76 12.02 20.25
N THR A 8 -10.01 11.75 20.58
CA THR A 8 -10.60 12.04 21.89
C THR A 8 -11.48 10.86 22.20
N TRP A 9 -11.08 10.10 23.20
CA TRP A 9 -11.77 8.87 23.56
C TRP A 9 -12.68 9.07 24.77
N GLY A 10 -12.45 10.11 25.59
CA GLY A 10 -13.14 10.29 26.87
C GLY A 10 -13.05 9.01 27.71
N ASN A 11 -14.09 8.71 28.50
CA ASN A 11 -14.22 7.42 29.19
C ASN A 11 -14.42 6.20 28.24
N GLY A 12 -14.43 6.41 26.92
CA GLY A 12 -14.86 5.45 25.90
C GLY A 12 -13.80 4.45 25.43
N LEU A 13 -12.53 4.56 25.85
CA LEU A 13 -11.60 3.44 25.74
C LEU A 13 -12.05 2.28 26.66
N ALA A 14 -12.84 2.55 27.70
CA ALA A 14 -13.31 1.58 28.71
C ALA A 14 -14.63 0.84 28.38
N ALA A 15 -14.99 0.65 27.11
CA ALA A 15 -16.24 -0.04 26.74
C ALA A 15 -16.12 -1.54 26.41
N SER A 16 -14.92 -2.14 26.38
CA SER A 16 -14.80 -3.60 26.21
C SER A 16 -13.60 -4.28 26.87
N ALA A 17 -12.64 -3.52 27.40
CA ALA A 17 -11.56 -4.01 28.24
C ALA A 17 -11.25 -2.90 29.25
N GLY A 18 -10.98 -3.20 30.51
CA GLY A 18 -10.55 -2.19 31.49
C GLY A 18 -9.33 -1.43 30.95
N ALA A 19 -9.55 -0.23 30.44
CA ALA A 19 -8.69 0.40 29.43
C ALA A 19 -7.61 1.32 29.98
N ASP A 20 -7.24 1.11 31.23
CA ASP A 20 -6.07 1.73 31.80
C ASP A 20 -4.81 1.10 31.14
N PHE A 21 -3.72 1.87 31.04
CA PHE A 21 -2.42 1.39 30.56
C PHE A 21 -2.34 1.00 29.06
N VAL A 22 -2.99 1.77 28.18
CA VAL A 22 -2.89 1.56 26.71
C VAL A 22 -1.61 2.20 26.15
N PHE A 23 -1.00 1.55 25.16
CA PHE A 23 0.09 2.12 24.36
C PHE A 23 -0.29 2.19 22.88
N ALA A 24 -0.03 3.33 22.26
CA ALA A 24 -0.16 3.52 20.82
C ALA A 24 1.13 4.10 20.22
N GLN A 25 1.46 3.66 19.01
CA GLN A 25 2.57 4.22 18.23
C GLN A 25 2.12 4.43 16.78
N TRP A 26 2.32 5.66 16.31
CA TRP A 26 2.19 6.01 14.90
C TRP A 26 3.58 6.19 14.32
N GLU A 27 3.83 5.59 13.16
CA GLU A 27 5.07 5.72 12.43
C GLU A 27 4.79 5.92 10.94
N GLY A 28 5.55 6.82 10.32
CA GLY A 28 5.39 7.12 8.90
C GLY A 28 6.34 8.20 8.42
N ARG A 29 5.87 8.96 7.44
CA ARG A 29 6.57 10.08 6.82
C ARG A 29 5.68 11.32 6.84
N LEU A 30 6.31 12.47 7.07
CA LEU A 30 5.72 13.79 7.01
C LEU A 30 6.29 14.54 5.80
N LYS A 31 5.45 15.22 5.03
CA LYS A 31 5.88 16.05 3.90
C LYS A 31 5.20 17.42 3.96
N SER A 32 5.99 18.48 3.89
CA SER A 32 5.51 19.87 3.87
C SER A 32 5.62 20.47 2.47
N GLN A 33 4.72 21.40 2.15
CA GLN A 33 4.79 22.22 0.93
C GLN A 33 5.73 23.44 1.09
N TYR A 34 6.25 23.66 2.30
CA TYR A 34 7.07 24.80 2.68
C TYR A 34 8.35 24.35 3.36
N SER A 35 9.47 25.01 3.04
CA SER A 35 10.66 24.97 3.87
C SER A 35 10.51 26.04 4.93
N ASP A 36 10.43 25.64 6.19
CA ASP A 36 10.24 26.55 7.32
C ASP A 36 10.61 25.85 8.63
N ILE A 37 10.76 26.62 9.71
CA ILE A 37 10.80 26.08 11.06
C ILE A 37 9.36 25.85 11.50
N PHE A 38 8.99 24.58 11.66
CA PHE A 38 7.67 24.18 12.16
C PHE A 38 7.71 24.05 13.66
N THR A 39 6.69 24.58 14.32
CA THR A 39 6.38 24.26 15.71
C THR A 39 5.38 23.12 15.72
N PHE A 40 5.77 21.99 16.29
CA PHE A 40 4.90 20.87 16.55
C PHE A 40 4.35 20.99 17.96
N THR A 41 3.03 20.90 18.11
CA THR A 41 2.38 20.86 19.42
C THR A 41 1.70 19.52 19.60
N LEU A 42 2.10 18.78 20.62
CA LEU A 42 1.49 17.54 21.05
C LEU A 42 0.55 17.85 22.21
N SER A 43 -0.74 17.57 22.05
CA SER A 43 -1.69 17.62 23.14
C SER A 43 -2.07 16.21 23.56
N SER A 44 -1.93 15.88 24.84
CA SER A 44 -2.21 14.54 25.35
C SER A 44 -2.76 14.59 26.77
N GLY A 45 -3.63 13.65 27.13
CA GLY A 45 -4.04 13.42 28.52
C GLY A 45 -2.84 12.97 29.36
N ASP A 46 -2.22 11.87 28.95
CA ASP A 46 -1.07 11.25 29.62
C ASP A 46 0.26 11.43 28.89
N LYS A 47 1.01 10.34 28.70
CA LYS A 47 2.39 10.38 28.23
C LYS A 47 2.43 10.37 26.73
N ALA A 48 3.21 11.26 26.16
CA ALA A 48 3.39 11.29 24.72
C ALA A 48 4.78 11.80 24.33
N ARG A 49 5.29 11.30 23.19
CA ARG A 49 6.56 11.71 22.61
C ARG A 49 6.44 11.83 21.10
N LEU A 50 7.13 12.82 20.54
CA LEU A 50 7.24 13.05 19.11
C LEU A 50 8.70 13.03 18.68
N TRP A 51 9.00 12.27 17.63
CA TRP A 51 10.26 12.33 16.91
C TRP A 51 10.03 12.75 15.47
N ILE A 52 10.92 13.61 14.96
CA ILE A 52 11.06 13.92 13.54
C ILE A 52 12.50 13.61 13.12
N ASP A 53 12.70 12.79 12.08
CA ASP A 53 14.02 12.32 11.61
C ASP A 53 14.92 11.75 12.72
N ARG A 54 14.30 11.00 13.65
CA ARG A 54 14.93 10.44 14.86
C ARG A 54 15.34 11.48 15.91
N ASN A 55 15.14 12.76 15.69
CA ASN A 55 15.32 13.80 16.70
C ASN A 55 14.08 13.86 17.59
N LEU A 56 14.27 13.83 18.91
CA LEU A 56 13.19 13.97 19.89
C LEU A 56 12.76 15.45 19.92
N VAL A 57 11.58 15.73 19.36
CA VAL A 57 11.06 17.11 19.23
C VAL A 57 10.18 17.47 20.42
N VAL A 58 9.37 16.53 20.90
CA VAL A 58 8.54 16.72 22.10
C VAL A 58 8.68 15.52 23.02
N ASP A 59 8.96 15.74 24.30
CA ASP A 59 9.02 14.69 25.32
C ASP A 59 8.18 15.01 26.56
N ARG A 60 7.05 14.31 26.69
CA ARG A 60 6.17 14.34 27.87
C ARG A 60 6.02 12.94 28.48
N TRP A 61 7.10 12.19 28.61
CA TRP A 61 7.00 10.82 29.12
C TRP A 61 7.09 10.71 30.64
N ASP A 62 7.92 11.54 31.26
CA ASP A 62 8.22 11.47 32.70
C ASP A 62 7.79 12.73 33.48
N ASN A 63 7.32 13.76 32.78
CA ASN A 63 6.88 15.03 33.37
C ASN A 63 5.45 14.94 33.92
N ARG A 64 5.28 14.25 35.06
CA ARG A 64 4.02 14.23 35.84
C ARG A 64 3.64 15.60 36.44
N HIS A 65 4.50 16.61 36.35
CA HIS A 65 4.37 17.87 37.10
C HIS A 65 4.12 19.12 36.24
N GLU A 66 4.18 19.01 34.91
CA GLU A 66 3.77 20.12 34.04
C GLU A 66 2.26 20.00 33.76
N ARG A 67 1.48 20.79 34.51
CA ARG A 67 0.02 20.95 34.44
C ARG A 67 -0.52 21.48 33.08
N GLY A 68 0.18 21.25 31.98
CA GLY A 68 -0.24 21.64 30.63
C GLY A 68 -0.62 20.42 29.80
N ASP A 69 -1.80 20.46 29.18
CA ASP A 69 -2.28 19.46 28.21
C ASP A 69 -1.51 19.49 26.89
N MET A 70 -0.57 20.43 26.71
CA MET A 70 0.15 20.67 25.46
C MET A 70 1.63 20.91 25.71
N MET A 71 2.48 20.22 24.93
CA MET A 71 3.90 20.52 24.81
C MET A 71 4.27 20.79 23.36
N SER A 72 5.27 21.65 23.16
CA SER A 72 5.72 22.01 21.82
C SER A 72 7.22 21.87 21.67
N GLY A 73 7.64 21.60 20.44
CA GLY A 73 9.03 21.63 20.01
C GLY A 73 9.12 22.09 18.56
N THR A 74 10.31 22.50 18.14
CA THR A 74 10.52 23.00 16.78
C THR A 74 11.39 22.04 15.97
N TYR A 75 11.12 21.98 14.68
CA TYR A 75 11.94 21.25 13.73
C TYR A 75 11.85 21.89 12.34
N GLU A 76 12.96 21.96 11.62
CA GLU A 76 12.99 22.48 10.25
C GLU A 76 12.52 21.40 9.28
N LEU A 77 11.41 21.66 8.59
CA LEU A 77 10.97 20.82 7.47
C LEU A 77 11.47 21.44 6.17
N ILE A 78 11.89 20.59 5.23
CA ILE A 78 12.29 21.00 3.89
C ILE A 78 11.15 20.71 2.93
N LYS A 79 10.81 21.70 2.09
CA LYS A 79 9.77 21.58 1.08
C LYS A 79 9.95 20.32 0.24
N ASN A 80 8.86 19.55 0.12
CA ASN A 80 8.76 18.34 -0.67
C ASN A 80 9.67 17.17 -0.25
N GLU A 81 10.36 17.25 0.89
CA GLU A 81 11.11 16.12 1.45
C GLU A 81 10.25 15.29 2.40
N PHE A 82 10.59 14.00 2.50
CA PHE A 82 9.93 13.06 3.41
C PHE A 82 10.73 12.93 4.71
N HIS A 83 10.23 13.58 5.76
CA HIS A 83 10.78 13.47 7.10
C HIS A 83 10.18 12.25 7.80
N HIS A 84 10.98 11.45 8.51
CA HIS A 84 10.45 10.38 9.36
C HIS A 84 9.67 10.99 10.51
N ILE A 85 8.51 10.44 10.83
CA ILE A 85 7.72 10.83 11.99
C ILE A 85 7.41 9.59 12.82
N LYS A 86 7.60 9.73 14.13
CA LYS A 86 7.14 8.75 15.12
C LYS A 86 6.44 9.49 16.24
N VAL A 87 5.24 9.04 16.59
CA VAL A 87 4.49 9.49 17.76
C VAL A 87 4.30 8.28 18.66
N GLN A 88 4.67 8.39 19.93
CA GLN A 88 4.35 7.39 20.93
C GLN A 88 3.42 7.98 21.97
N TYR A 89 2.54 7.13 22.48
CA TYR A 89 1.52 7.49 23.43
C TYR A 89 1.33 6.38 24.45
N GLN A 90 1.21 6.75 25.71
CA GLN A 90 0.82 5.83 26.77
C GLN A 90 -0.25 6.50 27.62
N HIS A 91 -1.45 5.94 27.57
CA HIS A 91 -2.53 6.22 28.50
C HIS A 91 -2.29 5.49 29.81
N LEU A 92 -2.65 6.12 30.92
CA LEU A 92 -2.61 5.54 32.26
C LEU A 92 -4.03 5.34 32.77
N GLU A 93 -4.69 6.40 33.22
CA GLU A 93 -6.02 6.40 33.87
C GLU A 93 -6.81 7.66 33.42
N ASP A 94 -8.14 7.70 33.62
CA ASP A 94 -9.06 8.84 33.34
C ASP A 94 -9.40 9.15 31.85
N ASP A 95 -10.08 10.30 31.62
CA ASP A 95 -10.47 10.80 30.30
C ASP A 95 -9.24 11.07 29.41
N ASP A 96 -9.28 10.56 28.18
CA ASP A 96 -8.06 10.48 27.40
C ASP A 96 -8.14 11.01 25.96
N HIS A 97 -7.06 11.64 25.51
CA HIS A 97 -6.93 12.23 24.17
C HIS A 97 -5.47 12.31 23.72
N ILE A 98 -5.28 12.28 22.39
CA ILE A 98 -4.02 12.70 21.76
C ILE A 98 -4.30 13.47 20.46
N LYS A 99 -3.67 14.64 20.32
CA LYS A 99 -3.79 15.50 19.14
C LYS A 99 -2.43 16.05 18.75
N LEU A 100 -2.08 15.95 17.48
CA LEU A 100 -0.85 16.49 16.93
C LEU A 100 -1.14 17.66 16.00
N PHE A 101 -0.58 18.81 16.36
CA PHE A 101 -0.67 20.05 15.61
C PHE A 101 0.68 20.44 15.05
N TRP A 102 0.65 21.25 14.00
CA TRP A 102 1.79 22.00 13.51
C TRP A 102 1.42 23.46 13.23
N SER A 103 2.42 24.34 13.22
CA SER A 103 2.30 25.72 12.76
C SER A 103 3.65 26.23 12.27
N SER A 104 3.66 27.23 11.40
CA SER A 104 4.89 27.86 10.93
C SER A 104 4.62 29.32 10.55
N SER A 105 5.59 30.04 9.99
CA SER A 105 5.35 31.37 9.41
C SER A 105 4.40 31.35 8.20
N LYS A 106 4.19 30.17 7.60
CA LYS A 106 3.39 29.96 6.37
C LYS A 106 2.02 29.35 6.64
N ILE A 107 1.86 28.65 7.76
CA ILE A 107 0.62 27.98 8.11
C ILE A 107 0.17 28.33 9.54
N PRO A 108 -1.11 28.65 9.76
CA PRO A 108 -1.64 28.80 11.11
C PRO A 108 -1.58 27.46 11.85
N LYS A 109 -1.74 27.49 13.18
CA LYS A 109 -1.84 26.27 13.98
C LYS A 109 -3.05 25.45 13.58
N GLU A 110 -2.82 24.23 13.14
CA GLU A 110 -3.85 23.28 12.75
C GLU A 110 -3.44 21.85 13.11
N ILE A 111 -4.42 20.94 13.14
CA ILE A 111 -4.15 19.49 13.17
C ILE A 111 -3.39 19.15 11.89
N ILE A 112 -2.32 18.35 12.00
CA ILE A 112 -1.58 17.94 10.81
C ILE A 112 -2.55 17.19 9.88
N PRO A 113 -2.79 17.70 8.65
CA PRO A 113 -3.77 17.11 7.75
C PRO A 113 -3.25 15.77 7.21
N SER A 114 -4.18 14.88 6.84
CA SER A 114 -3.83 13.58 6.26
C SER A 114 -2.99 13.68 4.98
N SER A 115 -3.14 14.78 4.23
CA SER A 115 -2.34 15.08 3.05
C SER A 115 -0.84 15.31 3.33
N ALA A 116 -0.46 15.56 4.59
CA ALA A 116 0.94 15.67 5.00
C ALA A 116 1.53 14.32 5.46
N PHE A 117 0.69 13.31 5.73
CA PHE A 117 1.12 11.99 6.20
C PHE A 117 1.24 10.98 5.06
N TYR A 118 2.30 10.19 5.11
CA TYR A 118 2.59 9.13 4.17
C TYR A 118 3.11 7.91 4.91
N PHE A 119 2.84 6.72 4.40
CA PHE A 119 3.42 5.47 4.90
C PHE A 119 4.06 4.72 3.74
N SER A 120 5.12 3.98 4.02
CA SER A 120 5.71 3.08 3.04
C SER A 120 5.00 1.74 3.11
N GLU A 121 4.29 1.36 2.06
CA GLU A 121 3.83 0.00 1.89
C GLU A 121 4.89 -0.78 1.12
N LYS A 122 5.42 -1.84 1.73
CA LYS A 122 6.21 -2.81 0.98
C LYS A 122 5.21 -3.58 0.13
N LEU A 123 5.12 -3.25 -1.15
CA LEU A 123 4.37 -4.06 -2.10
C LEU A 123 4.84 -5.52 -1.96
N PRO A 124 3.92 -6.50 -2.03
CA PRO A 124 4.31 -7.89 -2.04
C PRO A 124 5.39 -8.08 -3.11
N SER A 125 6.45 -8.81 -2.76
CA SER A 125 7.62 -9.01 -3.61
C SER A 125 7.21 -9.42 -5.02
N PHE A 126 7.73 -8.69 -6.02
CA PHE A 126 7.57 -9.06 -7.41
C PHE A 126 8.41 -10.31 -7.74
N PRO A 127 7.93 -11.17 -8.65
CA PRO A 127 6.71 -10.98 -9.45
C PRO A 127 5.42 -11.29 -8.67
N MET A 128 4.47 -10.34 -8.72
CA MET A 128 3.07 -10.63 -8.41
C MET A 128 2.57 -11.63 -9.45
N ASN A 129 2.03 -12.78 -9.03
CA ASN A 129 1.37 -13.69 -9.96
C ASN A 129 0.11 -12.98 -10.49
N PHE A 130 0.17 -12.49 -11.72
CA PHE A 130 -1.00 -12.03 -12.44
C PHE A 130 -1.53 -13.19 -13.29
N THR A 131 -2.83 -13.48 -13.15
CA THR A 131 -3.51 -14.37 -14.08
C THR A 131 -4.08 -13.51 -15.20
N VAL A 132 -3.59 -13.70 -16.43
CA VAL A 132 -4.16 -13.05 -17.60
C VAL A 132 -5.45 -13.79 -17.97
N TYR A 133 -6.60 -13.15 -17.76
CA TYR A 133 -7.86 -13.66 -18.27
C TYR A 133 -8.04 -13.20 -19.72
N SER A 134 -7.89 -14.12 -20.66
CA SER A 134 -8.14 -13.85 -22.08
C SER A 134 -9.64 -13.65 -22.37
N SER A 135 -10.00 -12.71 -23.24
CA SER A 135 -11.37 -12.56 -23.80
C SER A 135 -11.58 -13.45 -25.04
N GLU A 136 -12.76 -13.47 -25.67
CA GLU A 136 -13.06 -14.34 -26.83
C GLU A 136 -11.93 -14.44 -27.88
N PRO A 137 -11.76 -15.61 -28.52
CA PRO A 137 -10.70 -15.83 -29.49
C PRO A 137 -10.82 -14.89 -30.68
N PHE A 138 -9.69 -14.35 -31.14
CA PHE A 138 -9.63 -13.45 -32.28
C PHE A 138 -8.65 -13.97 -33.32
N ALA A 139 -9.21 -14.42 -34.45
CA ALA A 139 -8.44 -15.06 -35.51
C ALA A 139 -7.34 -14.16 -36.09
N ALA A 140 -7.59 -12.85 -36.22
CA ALA A 140 -6.61 -11.92 -36.81
C ALA A 140 -5.35 -11.71 -35.96
N GLN A 141 -5.39 -12.06 -34.66
CA GLN A 141 -4.21 -12.05 -33.80
C GLN A 141 -3.69 -13.46 -33.48
N SER A 142 -4.44 -14.50 -33.83
CA SER A 142 -4.01 -15.89 -33.69
C SER A 142 -3.01 -16.27 -34.79
N GLN A 143 -2.10 -17.18 -34.50
CA GLN A 143 -1.05 -17.59 -35.45
C GLN A 143 -1.00 -19.10 -35.56
N ALA A 144 -0.87 -19.61 -36.79
CA ALA A 144 -0.57 -21.00 -37.06
C ALA A 144 0.87 -21.12 -37.54
N TYR A 145 1.59 -22.13 -37.06
CA TYR A 145 2.95 -22.43 -37.48
C TYR A 145 3.21 -23.94 -37.47
N GLY A 146 4.24 -24.37 -38.21
CA GLY A 146 4.60 -25.79 -38.34
C GLY A 146 4.70 -26.23 -39.79
N MET A 147 5.49 -27.28 -40.02
CA MET A 147 5.74 -27.78 -41.37
C MET A 147 4.49 -28.36 -42.03
N GLY A 148 3.55 -28.89 -41.24
CA GLY A 148 2.27 -29.39 -41.72
C GLY A 148 1.37 -28.35 -42.39
N LEU A 149 1.68 -27.04 -42.29
CA LEU A 149 0.93 -25.99 -42.99
C LEU A 149 1.23 -25.91 -44.49
N TRP A 150 2.42 -26.35 -44.93
CA TRP A 150 2.87 -26.14 -46.31
C TRP A 150 3.64 -27.31 -46.90
N ARG A 151 3.87 -28.39 -46.13
CA ARG A 151 4.51 -29.60 -46.61
C ARG A 151 3.75 -30.83 -46.15
N GLY A 152 3.20 -31.58 -47.11
CA GLY A 152 2.52 -32.84 -46.90
C GLY A 152 2.99 -33.90 -47.89
N ILE A 153 3.42 -35.05 -47.38
CA ILE A 153 3.71 -36.27 -48.16
C ILE A 153 2.61 -37.29 -47.88
N SER A 154 2.03 -37.87 -48.94
CA SER A 154 0.99 -38.90 -48.80
C SER A 154 1.48 -40.08 -47.97
N GLY A 155 0.62 -40.58 -47.07
CA GLY A 155 0.92 -41.70 -46.19
C GLY A 155 1.81 -41.39 -44.98
N GLN A 156 2.24 -40.14 -44.77
CA GLN A 156 2.96 -39.72 -43.57
C GLN A 156 2.13 -38.76 -42.71
N LYS A 157 2.20 -38.90 -41.38
CA LYS A 157 1.59 -37.97 -40.44
C LYS A 157 2.29 -36.61 -40.53
N HIS A 158 1.52 -35.54 -40.54
CA HIS A 158 2.01 -34.17 -40.47
C HIS A 158 1.23 -33.41 -39.41
N ASP A 159 1.94 -32.53 -38.69
CA ASP A 159 1.37 -31.73 -37.62
C ASP A 159 1.69 -30.24 -37.86
N PHE A 160 0.75 -29.39 -37.42
CA PHE A 160 0.97 -27.96 -37.24
C PHE A 160 0.27 -27.50 -35.97
N THR A 161 0.68 -26.35 -35.45
CA THR A 161 0.19 -25.79 -34.20
C THR A 161 -0.55 -24.49 -34.48
N ILE A 162 -1.69 -24.28 -33.81
CA ILE A 162 -2.38 -23.00 -33.77
C ILE A 162 -2.23 -22.43 -32.36
N ALA A 163 -1.59 -21.27 -32.24
CA ALA A 163 -1.58 -20.48 -31.01
C ALA A 163 -2.73 -19.46 -31.06
N SER A 164 -3.80 -19.74 -30.29
CA SER A 164 -4.96 -18.85 -30.19
C SER A 164 -4.63 -17.62 -29.33
N ARG A 165 -5.06 -16.45 -29.79
CA ARG A 165 -4.98 -15.18 -29.04
C ARG A 165 -6.33 -14.50 -28.98
N ASP A 166 -6.56 -13.70 -27.94
CA ASP A 166 -7.75 -12.85 -27.84
C ASP A 166 -7.60 -11.55 -28.66
N ILE A 167 -8.60 -10.65 -28.61
CA ILE A 167 -8.56 -9.35 -29.30
C ILE A 167 -7.46 -8.39 -28.80
N HIS A 168 -6.87 -8.69 -27.65
CA HIS A 168 -5.83 -7.89 -27.00
C HIS A 168 -4.43 -8.51 -27.16
N GLY A 169 -4.32 -9.64 -27.85
CA GLY A 169 -3.06 -10.33 -28.15
C GLY A 169 -2.60 -11.25 -27.04
N ASN A 170 -3.43 -11.47 -26.00
CA ASN A 170 -3.11 -12.38 -24.92
C ASN A 170 -3.15 -13.82 -25.43
N GLN A 171 -2.14 -14.61 -25.09
CA GLN A 171 -2.12 -16.02 -25.45
C GLN A 171 -3.18 -16.80 -24.65
N ARG A 172 -3.97 -17.60 -25.35
CA ARG A 172 -4.93 -18.52 -24.77
C ARG A 172 -4.32 -19.91 -24.68
N ASP A 173 -3.68 -20.22 -23.56
CA ASP A 173 -3.23 -21.56 -23.12
C ASP A 173 -3.17 -21.44 -21.56
N VAL A 174 -3.89 -22.13 -20.68
CA VAL A 174 -4.30 -23.53 -20.61
C VAL A 174 -5.46 -23.62 -19.59
N LEU A 175 -6.66 -24.08 -19.99
CA LEU A 175 -7.46 -24.90 -19.07
C LEU A 175 -6.88 -26.31 -19.20
N LEU A 176 -6.56 -26.92 -18.06
CA LEU A 176 -5.98 -28.24 -17.94
C LEU A 176 -6.88 -29.27 -18.67
N TRP A 177 -6.57 -29.57 -19.91
CA TRP A 177 -6.89 -30.87 -20.51
C TRP A 177 -5.66 -31.74 -20.35
N SER A 178 -5.73 -32.56 -19.30
CA SER A 178 -4.75 -33.60 -19.03
C SER A 178 -5.04 -34.81 -19.91
N ASP A 179 -4.81 -34.69 -21.20
CA ASP A 179 -4.62 -35.82 -22.12
C ASP A 179 -4.31 -35.32 -23.54
N GLU A 180 -3.14 -35.78 -24.01
CA GLU A 180 -2.75 -35.95 -25.41
C GLU A 180 -2.86 -34.75 -26.37
N SER A 181 -1.68 -34.23 -26.72
CA SER A 181 -1.34 -33.60 -28.01
C SER A 181 -2.53 -33.08 -28.83
N GLY A 182 -2.75 -31.77 -28.77
CA GLY A 182 -3.55 -31.04 -29.76
C GLY A 182 -2.88 -31.05 -31.14
N SER A 183 -2.76 -32.23 -31.75
CA SER A 183 -2.45 -32.43 -33.15
C SER A 183 -3.76 -32.63 -33.92
N ALA A 184 -4.12 -31.69 -34.78
CA ALA A 184 -5.17 -31.92 -35.77
C ALA A 184 -4.56 -32.71 -36.93
N SER A 185 -4.72 -34.03 -36.92
CA SER A 185 -4.35 -34.90 -38.04
C SER A 185 -5.50 -35.00 -39.03
N PHE A 186 -5.33 -34.46 -40.25
CA PHE A 186 -6.25 -34.70 -41.35
C PHE A 186 -5.74 -35.89 -42.17
N GLY A 187 -6.41 -37.03 -42.05
CA GLY A 187 -6.26 -38.16 -42.97
C GLY A 187 -7.09 -37.90 -44.22
N GLY A 188 -6.46 -37.87 -45.39
CA GLY A 188 -7.16 -37.86 -46.66
C GLY A 188 -7.83 -39.21 -46.89
N ASP A 189 -9.15 -39.25 -46.90
CA ASP A 189 -9.91 -40.45 -47.23
C ASP A 189 -9.93 -40.62 -48.75
N ASN A 190 -9.34 -41.71 -49.25
CA ASN A 190 -9.36 -42.07 -50.66
C ASN A 190 -10.68 -42.79 -50.96
N GLY A 191 -11.61 -42.11 -51.61
CA GLY A 191 -12.78 -42.74 -52.23
C GLY A 191 -12.93 -42.31 -53.68
N ILE A 192 -12.66 -43.24 -54.61
CA ILE A 192 -13.23 -43.23 -55.98
C ILE A 192 -14.67 -43.73 -55.88
#